data_AF-A0A5B6WBX5-F1
#
_entry.id   AF-A0A5B6WBX5-F1
#
_cell.length_a   1.000
_cell.length_b   1.000
_cell.length_c   1.000
_cell.angle_alpha   90.00
_cell.angle_beta   90.00
_cell.angle_gamma   90.00
#
_symmetry.space_group_name_H-M   'P 1'
#
loop_
_entity.id
_entity.type
_entity.pdbx_description
1 polymer ?
#
loop_
_entity_poly.entity_id
_entity_poly.type
_entity_poly.pdbx_seq_one_letter_code
_entity_poly.pdbx_strand_id
1 'polypeptide(L)'
;MKTGFLGLCGQKVDAIEHHEAEIKKLSKEIAEERERVKKDPKAIMPAAFVSFKSRWGAAVCAQTQQSRDPTSWLTEWAPEPCDVYWLNLPIPYVSLAIRRLIMAVAFFFLTFFFMIPIASVQALASIEGLEKVAPFLKPIIDMKFIKSVIQGILPGLALKLFLIFLPTILMIMAKFEGFTSKSSLERRAATRYYLFNLVNVFLGSIVAGSALEQLNAYIKQSANEIPRTIGVAVPLRATFFITYIMVDGWAGIAGEILMLKPLIIYHLKNFFLVKTEKDREEAMDPGSLGFNTGEPQIQLYFLLGLVYAAVTPALLPFIVIFFGLAYVVFRHQIINVYNQEYESAAAFWPDVHGRIIIALLISQVALIGLLTSKKAAQSTPFLIALVVLTIWFYTFCKGRYEPAFVRYPLQEAMMKDTLERAREPNLNLKPYLQNAYIHPVFKEEDEVDEFDFNSENESVLVPTKRQSRRSTPAPSRISGASSPSLPPEVVPEHPERAS
;
A
#
# COMPACT_ATOMS: atom_id res chain seq x y z
N MET A 1 16.94 36.79 6.72
CA MET A 1 17.53 35.44 6.79
C MET A 1 19.03 35.53 6.48
N LYS A 2 19.87 34.56 6.86
CA LYS A 2 21.26 34.48 6.37
C LYS A 2 21.35 33.49 5.21
N THR A 3 22.18 33.75 4.21
CA THR A 3 22.23 33.01 2.93
C THR A 3 22.93 31.64 2.97
N GLY A 4 23.59 31.27 4.07
CA GLY A 4 24.35 30.02 4.20
C GLY A 4 23.53 28.84 4.73
N PHE A 5 24.22 27.73 4.99
CA PHE A 5 23.63 26.44 5.38
C PHE A 5 22.62 26.59 6.54
N LEU A 6 21.37 26.18 6.29
CA LEU A 6 20.25 26.25 7.25
C LEU A 6 20.01 27.64 7.87
N GLY A 7 20.47 28.71 7.24
CA GLY A 7 20.33 30.09 7.74
C GLY A 7 21.31 30.47 8.87
N LEU A 8 22.34 29.66 9.13
CA LEU A 8 23.27 29.86 10.25
C LEU A 8 24.46 30.77 9.90
N CYS A 9 24.95 30.70 8.66
CA CYS A 9 26.10 31.46 8.16
C CYS A 9 25.72 32.37 6.99
N GLY A 10 26.53 33.38 6.65
CA GLY A 10 26.32 34.25 5.48
C GLY A 10 25.74 35.63 5.80
N GLN A 11 25.55 36.43 4.74
CA GLN A 11 25.08 37.81 4.83
C GLN A 11 23.60 37.85 5.24
N LYS A 12 23.25 38.77 6.15
CA LYS A 12 21.86 38.99 6.56
C LYS A 12 21.16 39.76 5.43
N VAL A 13 20.24 39.08 4.77
CA VAL A 13 19.39 39.64 3.71
C VAL A 13 17.93 39.63 4.15
N ASP A 14 17.09 40.45 3.53
CA ASP A 14 15.64 40.33 3.69
C ASP A 14 15.20 38.96 3.14
N ALA A 15 14.43 38.22 3.94
CA ALA A 15 13.96 36.89 3.55
C ALA A 15 12.91 36.97 2.44
N ILE A 16 12.05 38.00 2.48
CA ILE A 16 10.95 38.15 1.52
C ILE A 16 11.53 38.47 0.15
N GLU A 17 12.37 39.51 0.05
CA GLU A 17 12.99 39.91 -1.21
C GLU A 17 13.88 38.80 -1.80
N HIS A 18 14.61 38.07 -0.94
CA HIS A 18 15.44 36.96 -1.39
C HIS A 18 14.62 35.82 -1.99
N HIS A 19 13.55 35.39 -1.30
CA HIS A 19 12.68 34.32 -1.82
C HIS A 19 11.87 34.77 -3.03
N GLU A 20 11.43 36.03 -3.10
CA GLU A 20 10.75 36.58 -4.27
C GLU A 20 11.69 36.61 -5.50
N ALA A 21 12.94 37.03 -5.31
CA ALA A 21 13.96 36.97 -6.35
C ALA A 21 14.25 35.53 -6.80
N GLU A 22 14.32 34.57 -5.86
CA GLU A 22 14.54 33.17 -6.19
C GLU A 22 13.34 32.55 -6.91
N ILE A 23 12.10 32.87 -6.50
CA ILE A 23 10.88 32.47 -7.22
C ILE A 23 10.92 33.01 -8.64
N LYS A 24 11.21 34.31 -8.83
CA LYS A 24 11.28 34.92 -10.17
C LYS A 24 12.35 34.28 -11.04
N LYS A 25 13.52 33.98 -10.47
CA LYS A 25 14.61 33.28 -11.16
C LYS A 25 14.20 31.87 -11.57
N LEU A 26 13.66 31.08 -10.64
CA LEU A 26 13.22 29.71 -10.91
C LEU A 26 12.05 29.67 -11.90
N SER A 27 11.08 30.58 -11.82
CA SER A 27 9.99 30.66 -12.79
C SER A 27 10.49 30.96 -14.20
N LYS A 28 11.51 31.81 -14.33
CA LYS A 28 12.16 32.08 -15.62
C LYS A 28 12.89 30.84 -16.14
N GLU A 29 13.68 30.17 -15.30
CA GLU A 29 14.37 28.93 -15.65
C GLU A 29 13.36 27.84 -16.06
N ILE A 30 12.24 27.68 -15.33
CA ILE A 30 11.17 26.73 -15.66
C ILE A 30 10.57 27.04 -17.04
N ALA A 31 10.27 28.30 -17.36
CA ALA A 31 9.72 28.69 -18.65
C ALA A 31 10.70 28.40 -19.81
N GLU A 32 11.98 28.73 -19.63
CA GLU A 32 13.04 28.44 -20.61
C GLU A 32 13.22 26.93 -20.81
N GLU A 33 13.19 26.16 -19.74
CA GLU A 33 13.27 24.70 -19.74
C GLU A 33 12.07 24.04 -20.43
N ARG A 34 10.86 24.52 -20.16
CA ARG A 34 9.63 24.04 -20.82
C ARG A 34 9.71 24.22 -22.34
N GLU A 35 10.11 25.40 -22.80
CA GLU A 35 10.28 25.68 -24.23
C GLU A 35 11.39 24.84 -24.88
N ARG A 36 12.48 24.59 -24.14
CA ARG A 36 13.56 23.71 -24.60
C ARG A 36 13.07 22.28 -24.77
N VAL A 37 12.36 21.73 -23.78
CA VAL A 37 11.85 20.35 -23.80
C VAL A 37 10.81 20.15 -24.91
N LYS A 38 9.93 21.14 -25.16
CA LYS A 38 8.96 21.09 -26.27
C LYS A 38 9.65 20.99 -27.65
N LYS A 39 10.85 21.57 -27.81
CA LYS A 39 11.58 21.64 -29.09
C LYS A 39 12.67 20.57 -29.24
N ASP A 40 13.13 19.96 -28.15
CA ASP A 40 14.22 18.99 -28.17
C ASP A 40 13.72 17.58 -28.58
N PRO A 41 14.08 17.06 -29.76
CA PRO A 41 13.70 15.72 -30.17
C PRO A 41 14.30 14.63 -29.27
N LYS A 42 15.39 14.90 -28.54
CA LYS A 42 16.00 13.95 -27.61
C LYS A 42 15.21 13.80 -26.30
N ALA A 43 14.36 14.77 -25.98
CA ALA A 43 13.46 14.69 -24.83
C ALA A 43 12.26 13.75 -25.09
N ILE A 44 12.01 13.41 -26.36
CA ILE A 44 10.97 12.46 -26.75
C ILE A 44 11.48 11.04 -26.48
N MET A 45 10.83 10.38 -25.52
CA MET A 45 11.11 9.00 -25.17
C MET A 45 10.39 8.02 -26.11
N PRO A 46 10.94 6.81 -26.36
CA PRO A 46 10.34 5.79 -27.22
C PRO A 46 9.19 5.06 -26.51
N ALA A 47 8.23 5.82 -25.98
CA ALA A 47 7.03 5.36 -25.32
C ALA A 47 5.88 6.33 -25.65
N ALA A 48 4.67 5.82 -25.79
CA ALA A 48 3.49 6.62 -26.10
C ALA A 48 2.24 6.03 -25.47
N PHE A 49 1.31 6.90 -25.11
CA PHE A 49 -0.06 6.50 -24.77
C PHE A 49 -0.88 6.43 -26.05
N VAL A 50 -1.51 5.28 -26.30
CA VAL A 50 -2.32 5.05 -27.49
C VAL A 50 -3.78 4.88 -27.08
N SER A 51 -4.64 5.75 -27.58
CA SER A 51 -6.09 5.71 -27.31
C SER A 51 -6.87 5.10 -28.48
N PHE A 52 -7.94 4.38 -28.16
CA PHE A 52 -8.83 3.74 -29.13
C PHE A 52 -10.25 4.31 -29.01
N LYS A 53 -11.01 4.24 -30.10
CA LYS A 53 -12.43 4.66 -30.12
C LYS A 53 -13.37 3.75 -29.31
N SER A 54 -12.90 2.57 -28.93
CA SER A 54 -13.69 1.53 -28.25
C SER A 54 -12.82 0.81 -27.23
N ARG A 55 -13.40 0.38 -26.11
CA ARG A 55 -12.70 -0.45 -25.12
C ARG A 55 -12.32 -1.80 -25.71
N TRP A 56 -13.14 -2.35 -26.59
CA TRP A 56 -12.84 -3.59 -27.30
C TRP A 56 -11.50 -3.51 -28.06
N GLY A 57 -11.29 -2.45 -28.84
CA GLY A 57 -10.05 -2.24 -29.59
C GLY A 57 -8.82 -2.10 -28.68
N ALA A 58 -8.94 -1.38 -27.57
CA ALA A 58 -7.88 -1.27 -26.57
C ALA A 58 -7.58 -2.64 -25.92
N ALA A 59 -8.60 -3.42 -25.60
CA ALA A 59 -8.46 -4.75 -25.00
C ALA A 59 -7.76 -5.75 -25.93
N VAL A 60 -8.01 -5.67 -27.23
CA VAL A 60 -7.29 -6.47 -28.23
C VAL A 60 -5.81 -6.05 -28.29
N CYS A 61 -5.54 -4.75 -28.38
CA CYS A 61 -4.17 -4.22 -28.45
C CYS A 61 -3.35 -4.63 -27.21
N ALA A 62 -3.83 -4.35 -26.00
CA ALA A 62 -3.10 -4.58 -24.76
C ALA A 62 -2.82 -6.07 -24.44
N GLN A 63 -3.56 -7.00 -25.06
CA GLN A 63 -3.46 -8.44 -24.77
C GLN A 63 -2.81 -9.25 -25.90
N THR A 64 -2.37 -8.61 -26.98
CA THR A 64 -1.78 -9.30 -28.16
C THR A 64 -0.34 -8.89 -28.40
N GLN A 65 0.45 -9.83 -28.93
CA GLN A 65 1.82 -9.55 -29.37
C GLN A 65 1.79 -8.78 -30.69
N GLN A 66 2.38 -7.58 -30.72
CA GLN A 66 2.31 -6.69 -31.88
C GLN A 66 3.36 -6.98 -32.95
N SER A 67 4.57 -7.39 -32.55
CA SER A 67 5.70 -7.58 -33.47
C SER A 67 6.38 -8.95 -33.31
N ARG A 68 7.19 -9.36 -34.29
CA ARG A 68 7.97 -10.61 -34.23
C ARG A 68 8.96 -10.62 -33.05
N ASP A 69 9.50 -9.46 -32.71
CA ASP A 69 10.41 -9.30 -31.58
C ASP A 69 9.59 -9.06 -30.30
N PRO A 70 9.68 -9.95 -29.28
CA PRO A 70 8.93 -9.80 -28.04
C PRO A 70 9.41 -8.62 -27.18
N THR A 71 10.52 -7.95 -27.53
CA THR A 71 11.02 -6.78 -26.79
C THR A 71 10.67 -5.44 -27.44
N SER A 72 10.08 -5.47 -28.63
CA SER A 72 9.67 -4.30 -29.41
C SER A 72 8.15 -4.18 -29.46
N TRP A 73 7.64 -2.95 -29.38
CA TRP A 73 6.20 -2.64 -29.36
C TRP A 73 5.43 -3.37 -28.25
N LEU A 74 6.01 -3.34 -27.05
CA LEU A 74 5.37 -3.86 -25.84
C LEU A 74 4.16 -3.01 -25.48
N THR A 75 3.01 -3.67 -25.35
CA THR A 75 1.75 -3.03 -24.99
C THR A 75 1.36 -3.46 -23.59
N GLU A 76 1.10 -2.47 -22.72
CA GLU A 76 0.57 -2.67 -21.37
C GLU A 76 -0.70 -1.83 -21.22
N TRP A 77 -1.56 -2.21 -20.26
CA TRP A 77 -2.70 -1.37 -19.90
C TRP A 77 -2.17 -0.07 -19.30
N ALA A 78 -2.52 1.06 -19.92
CA ALA A 78 -2.20 2.36 -19.35
C ALA A 78 -2.92 2.49 -17.99
N PRO A 79 -2.19 2.79 -16.90
CA PRO A 79 -2.82 3.15 -15.64
C PRO A 79 -3.59 4.46 -15.82
N GLU A 80 -4.54 4.76 -14.94
CA GLU A 80 -5.24 6.04 -15.00
C GLU A 80 -4.26 7.23 -14.85
N PRO A 81 -4.58 8.42 -15.39
CA PRO A 81 -3.65 9.55 -15.39
C PRO A 81 -3.11 9.94 -13.99
N CYS A 82 -3.91 9.77 -12.94
CA CYS A 82 -3.52 10.05 -11.55
C CYS A 82 -2.61 8.97 -10.93
N ASP A 83 -2.67 7.75 -11.45
CA ASP A 83 -1.85 6.59 -11.06
C ASP A 83 -0.52 6.53 -11.83
N VAL A 84 -0.38 7.26 -12.94
CA VAL A 84 0.88 7.34 -13.69
C VAL A 84 1.98 7.95 -12.80
N TYR A 85 3.08 7.22 -12.64
CA TYR A 85 4.29 7.71 -12.00
C TYR A 85 5.30 8.20 -13.05
N TRP A 86 5.12 9.46 -13.44
CA TRP A 86 5.82 10.12 -14.54
C TRP A 86 7.35 10.05 -14.48
N LEU A 87 7.93 10.09 -13.28
CA LEU A 87 9.39 10.08 -13.07
C LEU A 87 10.07 8.79 -13.57
N ASN A 88 9.32 7.69 -13.73
CA ASN A 88 9.86 6.41 -14.19
C ASN A 88 9.67 6.15 -15.69
N LEU A 89 8.84 6.93 -16.39
CA LEU A 89 8.64 6.80 -17.83
C LEU A 89 9.93 7.04 -18.67
N PRO A 90 10.83 7.98 -18.31
CA PRO A 90 12.07 8.19 -19.07
C PRO A 90 13.08 7.04 -19.02
N ILE A 91 12.85 6.01 -18.21
CA ILE A 91 13.82 4.93 -18.01
C ILE A 91 13.84 4.02 -19.25
N PRO A 92 14.98 3.84 -19.92
CA PRO A 92 15.07 2.94 -21.07
C PRO A 92 14.72 1.50 -20.69
N TYR A 93 13.88 0.84 -21.49
CA TYR A 93 13.40 -0.52 -21.23
C TYR A 93 14.54 -1.53 -20.95
N VAL A 94 15.61 -1.47 -21.74
CA VAL A 94 16.80 -2.32 -21.59
C VAL A 94 17.48 -2.20 -20.22
N SER A 95 17.38 -1.03 -19.58
CA SER A 95 17.99 -0.78 -18.26
C SER A 95 17.15 -1.33 -17.10
N LEU A 96 15.86 -1.62 -17.32
CA LEU A 96 14.95 -2.10 -16.28
C LEU A 96 15.40 -3.44 -15.69
N ALA A 97 15.90 -4.35 -16.53
CA ALA A 97 16.40 -5.65 -16.06
C ALA A 97 17.58 -5.49 -15.08
N ILE A 98 18.54 -4.63 -15.40
CA ILE A 98 19.71 -4.35 -14.56
C ILE A 98 19.27 -3.66 -13.26
N ARG A 99 18.37 -2.66 -13.32
CA ARG A 99 17.84 -1.97 -12.14
C ARG A 99 17.14 -2.93 -11.18
N ARG A 100 16.30 -3.83 -11.72
CA ARG A 100 15.62 -4.88 -10.95
C ARG A 100 16.60 -5.87 -10.31
N LEU A 101 17.66 -6.26 -11.03
CA LEU A 101 18.71 -7.10 -10.48
C LEU A 101 19.46 -6.41 -9.33
N ILE A 102 19.87 -5.15 -9.52
CA ILE A 102 20.54 -4.36 -8.48
C ILE A 102 19.64 -4.27 -7.23
N MET A 103 18.35 -3.96 -7.40
CA MET A 103 17.42 -3.85 -6.27
C MET A 103 17.09 -5.20 -5.63
N ALA A 104 17.15 -6.31 -6.36
CA ALA A 104 17.04 -7.65 -5.78
C ALA A 104 18.25 -7.98 -4.90
N VAL A 105 19.48 -7.67 -5.37
CA VAL A 105 20.71 -7.85 -4.58
C VAL A 105 20.73 -6.92 -3.35
N ALA A 106 20.36 -5.65 -3.53
CA ALA A 106 20.23 -4.70 -2.42
C ALA A 106 19.20 -5.16 -1.39
N PHE A 107 18.07 -5.74 -1.83
CA PHE A 107 17.06 -6.30 -0.93
C PHE A 107 17.58 -7.51 -0.15
N PHE A 108 18.36 -8.39 -0.80
CA PHE A 108 19.03 -9.49 -0.12
C PHE A 108 19.95 -8.97 1.00
N PHE A 109 20.81 -8.00 0.72
CA PHE A 109 21.67 -7.41 1.75
C PHE A 109 20.86 -6.71 2.85
N LEU A 110 19.80 -5.98 2.49
CA LEU A 110 18.90 -5.37 3.46
C LEU A 110 18.35 -6.43 4.43
N THR A 111 17.79 -7.53 3.92
CA THR A 111 17.27 -8.63 4.75
C THR A 111 18.36 -9.27 5.61
N PHE A 112 19.54 -9.52 5.04
CA PHE A 112 20.66 -10.14 5.76
C PHE A 112 21.18 -9.25 6.89
N PHE A 113 21.48 -7.98 6.63
CA PHE A 113 22.01 -7.07 7.65
C PHE A 113 20.97 -6.70 8.70
N PHE A 114 19.67 -6.67 8.36
CA PHE A 114 18.61 -6.44 9.35
C PHE A 114 18.43 -7.59 10.35
N MET A 115 19.05 -8.75 10.13
CA MET A 115 19.09 -9.80 11.16
C MET A 115 19.87 -9.35 12.41
N ILE A 116 20.88 -8.49 12.26
CA ILE A 116 21.73 -8.03 13.38
C ILE A 116 20.95 -7.15 14.37
N PRO A 117 20.20 -6.10 13.95
CA PRO A 117 19.32 -5.36 14.84
C PRO A 117 18.28 -6.24 15.52
N ILE A 118 17.67 -7.19 14.78
CA ILE A 118 16.65 -8.08 15.34
C ILE A 118 17.25 -8.99 16.42
N ALA A 119 18.39 -9.62 16.14
CA ALA A 119 19.09 -10.43 17.13
C ALA A 119 19.48 -9.60 18.36
N SER A 120 19.94 -8.35 18.15
CA SER A 120 20.25 -7.42 19.24
C SER A 120 19.01 -7.10 20.08
N VAL A 121 17.86 -6.80 19.47
CA VAL A 121 16.60 -6.54 20.18
C VAL A 121 16.16 -7.77 20.98
N GLN A 122 16.22 -8.96 20.38
CA GLN A 122 15.86 -10.20 21.07
C GLN A 122 16.81 -10.51 22.23
N ALA A 123 18.11 -10.23 22.08
CA ALA A 123 19.09 -10.39 23.14
C ALA A 123 18.87 -9.38 24.28
N LEU A 124 18.67 -8.09 23.96
CA LEU A 124 18.42 -7.02 24.94
C LEU A 124 17.07 -7.18 25.66
N ALA A 125 16.11 -7.84 25.02
CA ALA A 125 14.83 -8.17 25.61
C ALA A 125 14.87 -9.39 26.56
N SER A 126 15.98 -10.12 26.61
CA SER A 126 16.20 -11.14 27.64
C SER A 126 16.68 -10.50 28.95
N ILE A 127 16.23 -11.02 30.09
CA ILE A 127 16.63 -10.51 31.42
C ILE A 127 18.16 -10.59 31.57
N GLU A 128 18.74 -11.72 31.17
CA GLU A 128 20.18 -11.97 31.26
C GLU A 128 20.98 -10.98 30.40
N GLY A 129 20.46 -10.63 29.22
CA GLY A 129 21.06 -9.61 28.35
C GLY A 129 21.00 -8.22 28.97
N LEU A 130 19.86 -7.84 29.56
CA LEU A 130 19.65 -6.52 30.16
C LEU A 130 20.50 -6.33 31.43
N GLU A 131 20.60 -7.36 32.27
CA GLU A 131 21.45 -7.37 33.47
C GLU A 131 22.94 -7.23 33.15
N LYS A 132 23.37 -7.73 31.97
CA LYS A 132 24.76 -7.66 31.51
C LYS A 132 25.12 -6.31 30.90
N VAL A 133 24.20 -5.69 30.14
CA VAL A 133 24.45 -4.42 29.45
C VAL A 133 24.24 -3.22 30.37
N ALA A 134 23.27 -3.29 31.28
CA ALA A 134 22.92 -2.18 32.16
C ALA A 134 22.76 -2.66 33.62
N PRO A 135 23.87 -2.96 34.31
CA PRO A 135 23.85 -3.52 35.67
C PRO A 135 23.23 -2.59 36.72
N PHE A 136 23.14 -1.28 36.45
CA PHE A 136 22.47 -0.31 37.32
C PHE A 136 20.93 -0.46 37.36
N LEU A 137 20.33 -1.15 36.38
CA LEU A 137 18.89 -1.43 36.35
C LEU A 137 18.49 -2.64 37.21
N LYS A 138 19.44 -3.42 37.75
CA LYS A 138 19.16 -4.62 38.57
C LYS A 138 18.13 -4.40 39.69
N PRO A 139 18.21 -3.33 40.52
CA PRO A 139 17.24 -3.10 41.59
C PRO A 139 15.81 -2.87 41.09
N ILE A 140 15.67 -2.33 39.87
CA ILE A 140 14.39 -2.02 39.22
C ILE A 140 13.85 -3.26 38.47
N ILE A 141 14.74 -4.04 37.84
CA ILE A 141 14.40 -5.27 37.11
C ILE A 141 13.94 -6.38 38.07
N ASP A 142 14.44 -6.43 39.31
CA ASP A 142 14.05 -7.44 40.30
C ASP A 142 12.61 -7.27 40.83
N MET A 143 11.97 -6.12 40.56
CA MET A 143 10.55 -5.96 40.85
C MET A 143 9.72 -6.85 39.92
N LYS A 144 9.02 -7.85 40.47
CA LYS A 144 8.23 -8.86 39.72
C LYS A 144 7.32 -8.26 38.64
N PHE A 145 6.70 -7.11 38.91
CA PHE A 145 5.85 -6.42 37.95
C PHE A 145 6.65 -5.84 36.78
N ILE A 146 7.71 -5.07 37.07
CA ILE A 146 8.54 -4.41 36.05
C ILE A 146 9.25 -5.46 35.18
N LYS A 147 9.71 -6.55 35.78
CA LYS A 147 10.29 -7.69 35.07
C LYS A 147 9.37 -8.24 33.98
N SER A 148 8.11 -8.47 34.32
CA SER A 148 7.09 -8.97 33.40
C SER A 148 6.79 -7.98 32.26
N VAL A 149 6.68 -6.69 32.59
CA VAL A 149 6.43 -5.62 31.61
C VAL A 149 7.58 -5.50 30.62
N ILE A 150 8.82 -5.49 31.11
CA ILE A 150 10.01 -5.37 30.26
C ILE A 150 10.13 -6.58 29.32
N GLN A 151 9.99 -7.80 29.83
CA GLN A 151 10.08 -9.00 28.98
C GLN A 151 8.95 -9.10 27.96
N GLY A 152 7.74 -8.66 28.31
CA GLY A 152 6.58 -8.76 27.44
C GLY A 152 6.53 -7.69 26.35
N ILE A 153 6.72 -6.42 26.72
CA ILE A 153 6.41 -5.27 25.87
C ILE A 153 7.63 -4.74 25.12
N LEU A 154 8.78 -4.68 25.79
CA LEU A 154 9.98 -4.03 25.25
C LEU A 154 10.45 -4.63 23.91
N PRO A 155 10.57 -5.96 23.74
CA PRO A 155 10.97 -6.54 22.45
C PRO A 155 10.03 -6.16 21.29
N GLY A 156 8.71 -6.19 21.53
CA GLY A 156 7.71 -5.83 20.52
C GLY A 156 7.79 -4.36 20.12
N LEU A 157 7.93 -3.47 21.10
CA LEU A 157 8.06 -2.03 20.85
C LEU A 157 9.38 -1.69 20.15
N ALA A 158 10.49 -2.29 20.58
CA ALA A 158 11.79 -2.09 19.96
C ALA A 158 11.80 -2.58 18.51
N LEU A 159 11.22 -3.76 18.23
CA LEU A 159 11.09 -4.25 16.86
C LEU A 159 10.25 -3.30 16.01
N LYS A 160 9.12 -2.81 16.52
CA LYS A 160 8.26 -1.83 15.83
C LYS A 160 9.03 -0.55 15.47
N LEU A 161 9.86 -0.04 16.38
CA LEU A 161 10.69 1.15 16.12
C LEU A 161 11.70 0.92 14.99
N PHE A 162 12.30 -0.27 14.87
CA PHE A 162 13.18 -0.59 13.74
C PHE A 162 12.42 -0.73 12.42
N LEU A 163 11.18 -1.22 12.47
CA LEU A 163 10.35 -1.44 11.28
C LEU A 163 9.71 -0.14 10.74
N ILE A 164 9.64 0.94 11.52
CA ILE A 164 8.93 2.16 11.09
C ILE A 164 9.51 2.80 9.83
N PHE A 165 10.82 2.71 9.62
CA PHE A 165 11.50 3.28 8.45
C PHE A 165 11.51 2.35 7.24
N LEU A 166 11.25 1.06 7.46
CA LEU A 166 11.40 0.04 6.44
C LEU A 166 10.46 0.24 5.24
N PRO A 167 9.16 0.55 5.40
CA PRO A 167 8.27 0.80 4.26
C PRO A 167 8.75 1.93 3.36
N THR A 168 9.33 2.99 3.93
CA THR A 168 9.90 4.11 3.17
C THR A 168 11.09 3.64 2.34
N ILE A 169 12.00 2.85 2.93
CA ILE A 169 13.16 2.27 2.21
C ILE A 169 12.67 1.38 1.06
N LEU A 170 11.70 0.49 1.33
CA LEU A 170 11.16 -0.43 0.32
C LEU A 170 10.44 0.29 -0.81
N MET A 171 9.74 1.40 -0.51
CA MET A 171 9.13 2.27 -1.51
C MET A 171 10.17 2.97 -2.38
N ILE A 172 11.27 3.46 -1.79
CA ILE A 172 12.39 4.05 -2.56
C ILE A 172 13.01 3.00 -3.50
N MET A 173 13.20 1.77 -3.01
CA MET A 173 13.69 0.67 -3.84
C MET A 173 12.74 0.34 -4.98
N ALA A 174 11.42 0.30 -4.73
CA ALA A 174 10.41 0.08 -5.76
C ALA A 174 10.42 1.21 -6.82
N LYS A 175 10.56 2.47 -6.40
CA LYS A 175 10.68 3.62 -7.30
C LYS A 175 11.89 3.47 -8.22
N PHE A 176 13.04 3.04 -7.70
CA PHE A 176 14.26 2.84 -8.51
C PHE A 176 14.13 1.71 -9.56
N GLU A 177 13.31 0.68 -9.30
CA GLU A 177 13.08 -0.42 -10.24
C GLU A 177 12.41 -0.01 -11.56
N GLY A 178 11.77 1.17 -11.59
CA GLY A 178 11.18 1.73 -12.80
C GLY A 178 9.76 1.24 -13.11
N PHE A 179 8.92 1.02 -12.09
CA PHE A 179 7.48 0.81 -12.33
C PHE A 179 6.80 2.13 -12.70
N THR A 180 5.87 2.07 -13.67
CA THR A 180 5.24 3.24 -14.29
C THR A 180 3.94 3.68 -13.60
N SER A 181 3.40 2.89 -12.67
CA SER A 181 2.19 3.23 -11.91
C SER A 181 2.43 3.21 -10.40
N LYS A 182 1.73 4.07 -9.65
CA LYS A 182 1.77 4.10 -8.18
C LYS A 182 1.21 2.81 -7.60
N SER A 183 0.13 2.29 -8.19
CA SER A 183 -0.47 1.00 -7.85
C SER A 183 0.53 -0.16 -7.93
N SER A 184 1.35 -0.22 -8.98
CA SER A 184 2.40 -1.24 -9.13
C SER A 184 3.55 -1.04 -8.15
N LEU A 185 3.93 0.21 -7.89
CA LEU A 185 4.96 0.54 -6.88
C LEU A 185 4.54 0.07 -5.49
N GLU A 186 3.30 0.34 -5.08
CA GLU A 186 2.76 -0.10 -3.79
C GLU A 186 2.66 -1.62 -3.69
N ARG A 187 2.17 -2.30 -4.73
CA ARG A 187 2.13 -3.78 -4.78
C ARG A 187 3.53 -4.39 -4.67
N ARG A 188 4.52 -3.79 -5.32
CA ARG A 188 5.92 -4.24 -5.26
C ARG A 188 6.53 -4.00 -3.88
N ALA A 189 6.31 -2.83 -3.29
CA ALA A 189 6.77 -2.49 -1.95
C ALA A 189 6.14 -3.44 -0.91
N ALA A 190 4.82 -3.70 -1.01
CA ALA A 190 4.10 -4.65 -0.18
C ALA A 190 4.69 -6.07 -0.30
N THR A 191 4.97 -6.53 -1.52
CA THR A 191 5.58 -7.85 -1.76
C THR A 191 6.93 -7.99 -1.07
N ARG A 192 7.79 -6.98 -1.18
CA ARG A 192 9.09 -6.97 -0.48
C ARG A 192 8.92 -6.92 1.02
N TYR A 193 7.97 -6.14 1.53
CA TYR A 193 7.75 -6.03 2.97
C TYR A 193 7.21 -7.34 3.54
N TYR A 194 6.32 -8.04 2.82
CA TYR A 194 5.87 -9.38 3.18
C TYR A 194 7.05 -10.37 3.25
N LEU A 195 7.92 -10.39 2.24
CA LEU A 195 9.10 -11.26 2.24
C LEU A 195 10.04 -10.92 3.40
N PHE A 196 10.22 -9.64 3.71
CA PHE A 196 10.98 -9.19 4.86
C PHE A 196 10.33 -9.68 6.18
N ASN A 197 9.02 -9.49 6.36
CA ASN A 197 8.31 -9.98 7.55
C ASN A 197 8.44 -11.50 7.70
N LEU A 198 8.35 -12.24 6.60
CA LEU A 198 8.53 -13.69 6.60
C LEU A 198 9.94 -14.10 7.04
N VAL A 199 10.98 -13.52 6.44
CA VAL A 199 12.38 -13.91 6.68
C VAL A 199 12.91 -13.35 8.00
N ASN A 200 12.72 -12.06 8.25
CA ASN A 200 13.33 -11.36 9.37
C ASN A 200 12.47 -11.43 10.63
N VAL A 201 11.17 -11.09 10.53
CA VAL A 201 10.30 -11.03 11.72
C VAL A 201 9.87 -12.42 12.17
N PHE A 202 9.43 -13.29 11.25
CA PHE A 202 8.98 -14.63 11.58
C PHE A 202 10.17 -15.62 11.71
N LEU A 203 10.83 -15.97 10.61
CA LEU A 203 11.94 -16.95 10.65
C LEU A 203 13.10 -16.43 11.49
N GLY A 204 13.47 -15.16 11.34
CA GLY A 204 14.59 -14.56 12.04
C GLY A 204 14.40 -14.51 13.54
N SER A 205 13.20 -14.23 14.05
CA SER A 205 12.92 -14.30 15.49
C SER A 205 12.94 -15.73 16.05
N ILE A 206 12.50 -16.71 15.26
CA ILE A 206 12.57 -18.13 15.65
C ILE A 206 14.03 -18.59 15.70
N VAL A 207 14.82 -18.28 14.66
CA VAL A 207 16.22 -18.66 14.56
C VAL A 207 17.08 -17.89 15.55
N ALA A 208 17.02 -16.56 15.61
CA ALA A 208 17.85 -15.77 16.53
C ALA A 208 17.54 -16.09 18.00
N GLY A 209 16.26 -16.27 18.33
CA GLY A 209 15.86 -16.68 19.67
C GLY A 209 16.40 -18.06 20.04
N SER A 210 16.31 -19.04 19.15
CA SER A 210 16.82 -20.39 19.41
C SER A 210 18.35 -20.49 19.30
N ALA A 211 18.98 -19.66 18.49
CA ALA A 211 20.41 -19.60 18.25
C ALA A 211 21.17 -19.02 19.46
N LEU A 212 20.65 -18.02 20.17
CA LEU A 212 21.32 -17.55 21.40
C LEU A 212 21.40 -18.66 22.48
N GLU A 213 20.46 -19.61 22.48
CA GLU A 213 20.43 -20.73 23.42
C GLU A 213 21.22 -21.97 22.91
N GLN A 214 21.42 -22.13 21.58
CA GLN A 214 21.99 -23.36 20.99
C GLN A 214 22.95 -23.13 19.79
N LEU A 215 23.54 -21.93 19.62
CA LEU A 215 24.33 -21.52 18.43
C LEU A 215 25.38 -22.55 17.99
N ASN A 216 26.06 -23.16 18.97
CA ASN A 216 27.11 -24.15 18.75
C ASN A 216 26.58 -25.49 18.19
N ALA A 217 25.30 -25.80 18.41
CA ALA A 217 24.63 -27.00 17.88
C ALA A 217 24.11 -26.77 16.45
N TYR A 218 23.57 -25.56 16.17
CA TYR A 218 23.03 -25.22 14.84
C TYR A 218 24.08 -25.14 13.75
N ILE A 219 25.25 -24.55 14.03
CA ILE A 219 26.33 -24.39 13.04
C ILE A 219 26.91 -25.75 12.59
N LYS A 220 26.72 -26.80 13.39
CA LYS A 220 27.21 -28.16 13.11
C LYS A 220 26.12 -29.11 12.60
N GLN A 221 24.88 -28.65 12.45
CA GLN A 221 23.74 -29.51 12.12
C GLN A 221 23.59 -29.71 10.61
N SER A 222 23.28 -30.95 10.19
CA SER A 222 22.99 -31.27 8.78
C SER A 222 21.65 -30.65 8.32
N ALA A 223 21.52 -30.32 7.03
CA ALA A 223 20.32 -29.70 6.46
C ALA A 223 19.01 -30.47 6.73
N ASN A 224 19.10 -31.79 6.97
CA ASN A 224 17.95 -32.65 7.25
C ASN A 224 17.29 -32.38 8.63
N GLU A 225 18.01 -31.75 9.57
CA GLU A 225 17.47 -31.44 10.90
C GLU A 225 16.77 -30.08 10.96
N ILE A 226 16.90 -29.23 9.92
CA ILE A 226 16.32 -27.87 9.90
C ILE A 226 14.81 -27.88 10.19
N PRO A 227 13.97 -28.70 9.52
CA PRO A 227 12.54 -28.72 9.80
C PRO A 227 12.23 -29.16 11.23
N ARG A 228 13.00 -30.11 11.76
CA ARG A 228 12.86 -30.61 13.13
C ARG A 228 13.14 -29.51 14.13
N THR A 229 14.24 -28.79 13.95
CA THR A 229 14.64 -27.76 14.90
C THR A 229 13.69 -26.56 14.88
N ILE A 230 13.22 -26.15 13.69
CA ILE A 230 12.15 -25.15 13.56
C ILE A 230 10.88 -25.65 14.28
N GLY A 231 10.49 -26.91 14.07
CA GLY A 231 9.32 -27.51 14.70
C GLY A 231 9.34 -27.41 16.23
N VAL A 232 10.49 -27.59 16.87
CA VAL A 232 10.64 -27.43 18.33
C VAL A 232 10.69 -25.97 18.76
N ALA A 233 11.34 -25.10 17.99
CA ALA A 233 11.52 -23.68 18.32
C ALA A 233 10.24 -22.85 18.17
N VAL A 234 9.35 -23.19 17.23
CA VAL A 234 8.09 -22.48 16.97
C VAL A 234 7.22 -22.37 18.24
N PRO A 235 6.82 -23.46 18.93
CA PRO A 235 6.00 -23.36 20.14
C PRO A 235 6.64 -22.54 21.26
N LEU A 236 7.97 -22.63 21.43
CA LEU A 236 8.69 -21.88 22.48
C LEU A 236 8.61 -20.36 22.29
N ARG A 237 8.40 -19.89 21.06
CA ARG A 237 8.33 -18.46 20.72
C ARG A 237 6.89 -17.92 20.63
N ALA A 238 5.88 -18.74 20.95
CA ALA A 238 4.49 -18.30 20.93
C ALA A 238 4.22 -17.09 21.84
N THR A 239 4.80 -17.06 23.04
CA THR A 239 4.62 -15.95 23.99
C THR A 239 5.11 -14.62 23.45
N PHE A 240 6.25 -14.61 22.73
CA PHE A 240 6.76 -13.41 22.06
C PHE A 240 5.78 -12.91 20.99
N PHE A 241 5.23 -13.80 20.17
CA PHE A 241 4.28 -13.38 19.14
C PHE A 241 2.94 -12.90 19.72
N ILE A 242 2.48 -13.46 20.85
CA ILE A 242 1.31 -12.96 21.56
C ILE A 242 1.53 -11.51 21.99
N THR A 243 2.66 -11.20 22.63
CA THR A 243 2.92 -9.83 23.08
C THR A 243 3.19 -8.89 21.91
N TYR A 244 3.83 -9.37 20.84
CA TYR A 244 3.99 -8.62 19.59
C TYR A 244 2.63 -8.23 18.99
N ILE A 245 1.65 -9.14 18.91
CA ILE A 245 0.29 -8.85 18.41
C ILE A 245 -0.42 -7.83 19.31
N MET A 246 -0.25 -7.91 20.62
CA MET A 246 -0.85 -6.93 21.54
C MET A 246 -0.27 -5.52 21.35
N VAL A 247 1.05 -5.41 21.20
CA VAL A 247 1.74 -4.11 21.07
C VAL A 247 1.58 -3.54 19.65
N ASP A 248 1.92 -4.33 18.64
CA ASP A 248 1.90 -3.85 17.27
C ASP A 248 0.50 -3.86 16.67
N GLY A 249 -0.27 -4.91 16.92
CA GLY A 249 -1.61 -5.06 16.38
C GLY A 249 -2.65 -4.23 17.14
N TRP A 250 -2.93 -4.56 18.40
CA TRP A 250 -4.01 -3.91 19.14
C TRP A 250 -3.70 -2.43 19.42
N ALA A 251 -2.56 -2.13 20.05
CA ALA A 251 -2.19 -0.75 20.33
C ALA A 251 -1.84 0.03 19.05
N GLY A 252 -1.37 -0.64 17.98
CA GLY A 252 -1.17 0.00 16.68
C GLY A 252 -2.48 0.48 16.07
N ILE A 253 -3.50 -0.36 15.98
CA ILE A 253 -4.82 0.04 15.45
C ILE A 253 -5.48 1.10 16.35
N ALA A 254 -5.37 0.94 17.67
CA ALA A 254 -5.89 1.93 18.61
C ALA A 254 -5.15 3.28 18.50
N GLY A 255 -3.89 3.28 18.07
CA GLY A 255 -3.14 4.50 17.76
C GLY A 255 -3.47 5.07 16.38
N GLU A 256 -3.74 4.21 15.40
CA GLU A 256 -4.05 4.60 14.01
C GLU A 256 -5.32 5.46 13.94
N ILE A 257 -6.34 5.15 14.75
CA ILE A 257 -7.58 5.96 14.82
C ILE A 257 -7.33 7.42 15.24
N LEU A 258 -6.27 7.67 16.03
CA LEU A 258 -5.92 9.02 16.48
C LEU A 258 -5.24 9.83 15.37
N MET A 259 -4.70 9.16 14.35
CA MET A 259 -4.03 9.78 13.20
C MET A 259 -3.04 10.88 13.61
N LEU A 260 -2.17 10.58 14.59
CA LEU A 260 -1.29 11.58 15.22
C LEU A 260 -0.37 12.28 14.21
N LYS A 261 0.14 11.56 13.20
CA LYS A 261 1.03 12.11 12.19
C LYS A 261 0.35 13.22 11.36
N PRO A 262 -0.76 12.97 10.64
CA PRO A 262 -1.43 14.04 9.89
C PRO A 262 -2.00 15.12 10.82
N LEU A 263 -2.46 14.78 12.04
CA LEU A 263 -2.96 15.77 13.00
C LEU A 263 -1.88 16.79 13.41
N ILE A 264 -0.67 16.32 13.75
CA ILE A 264 0.45 17.19 14.12
C ILE A 264 0.89 18.03 12.91
N ILE A 265 0.98 17.42 11.72
CA ILE A 265 1.37 18.13 10.48
C ILE A 265 0.33 19.20 10.14
N TYR A 266 -0.96 18.91 10.27
CA TYR A 266 -2.04 19.85 10.04
C TYR A 266 -1.93 21.08 10.94
N HIS A 267 -1.76 20.88 12.26
CA HIS A 267 -1.60 22.01 13.19
C HIS A 267 -0.33 22.81 12.92
N LEU A 268 0.76 22.16 12.52
CA LEU A 268 2.01 22.82 12.16
C LEU A 268 1.85 23.66 10.88
N LYS A 269 1.26 23.09 9.83
CA LYS A 269 0.96 23.81 8.57
C LYS A 269 0.01 24.97 8.82
N ASN A 270 -1.02 24.77 9.61
CA ASN A 270 -2.01 25.81 9.91
C ASN A 270 -1.42 26.98 10.71
N PHE A 271 -0.43 26.73 11.57
CA PHE A 271 0.21 27.79 12.33
C PHE A 271 1.26 28.56 11.51
N PHE A 272 1.99 27.91 10.61
CA PHE A 272 3.14 28.52 9.92
C PHE A 272 2.94 28.85 8.44
N LEU A 273 2.08 28.12 7.72
CA LEU A 273 2.02 28.15 6.25
C LEU A 273 0.67 28.58 5.67
N VAL A 274 -0.44 28.29 6.36
CA VAL A 274 -1.80 28.58 5.85
C VAL A 274 -2.09 30.08 5.89
N LYS A 275 -2.47 30.63 4.73
CA LYS A 275 -2.92 32.03 4.59
C LYS A 275 -4.32 32.12 3.99
N THR A 276 -4.69 31.19 3.11
CA THR A 276 -5.98 31.14 2.43
C THR A 276 -6.79 29.90 2.84
N GLU A 277 -8.09 29.88 2.51
CA GLU A 277 -8.95 28.71 2.74
C GLU A 277 -8.50 27.49 1.90
N LYS A 278 -7.99 27.71 0.69
CA LYS A 278 -7.44 26.63 -0.16
C LYS A 278 -6.21 25.98 0.47
N ASP A 279 -5.31 26.78 1.05
CA ASP A 279 -4.13 26.24 1.76
C ASP A 279 -4.54 25.35 2.94
N ARG A 280 -5.70 25.64 3.55
CA ARG A 280 -6.24 24.84 4.65
C ARG A 280 -6.76 23.50 4.15
N GLU A 281 -7.41 23.46 2.99
CA GLU A 281 -7.83 22.20 2.34
C GLU A 281 -6.61 21.33 1.98
N GLU A 282 -5.56 21.93 1.40
CA GLU A 282 -4.31 21.23 1.11
C GLU A 282 -3.57 20.74 2.36
N ALA A 283 -3.73 21.46 3.48
CA ALA A 283 -3.20 21.03 4.77
C ALA A 283 -3.98 19.84 5.37
N MET A 284 -5.25 19.64 4.97
CA MET A 284 -6.14 18.58 5.46
C MET A 284 -6.00 17.25 4.72
N ASP A 285 -4.98 17.07 3.87
CA ASP A 285 -4.74 15.80 3.18
C ASP A 285 -4.34 14.67 4.15
N PRO A 286 -5.18 13.64 4.34
CA PRO A 286 -4.89 12.51 5.21
C PRO A 286 -4.04 11.42 4.53
N GLY A 287 -3.87 11.48 3.21
CA GLY A 287 -3.26 10.44 2.40
C GLY A 287 -4.17 9.22 2.14
N SER A 288 -3.56 8.18 1.56
CA SER A 288 -4.21 6.93 1.21
C SER A 288 -4.20 5.90 2.37
N LEU A 289 -4.93 4.79 2.18
CA LEU A 289 -5.04 3.68 3.15
C LEU A 289 -3.69 3.04 3.52
N GLY A 290 -2.61 3.27 2.75
CA GLY A 290 -1.30 2.69 3.01
C GLY A 290 -1.22 1.19 2.70
N PHE A 291 -1.56 0.79 1.48
CA PHE A 291 -1.53 -0.63 1.07
C PHE A 291 -0.14 -1.26 1.28
N ASN A 292 0.93 -0.50 1.04
CA ASN A 292 2.31 -0.92 1.22
C ASN A 292 2.70 -1.31 2.66
N THR A 293 2.00 -0.80 3.68
CA THR A 293 2.28 -1.07 5.10
C THR A 293 1.28 -2.01 5.73
N GLY A 294 -0.02 -1.75 5.53
CA GLY A 294 -1.10 -2.50 6.19
C GLY A 294 -1.25 -3.92 5.67
N GLU A 295 -1.14 -4.12 4.35
CA GLU A 295 -1.35 -5.45 3.74
C GLU A 295 -0.30 -6.49 4.18
N PRO A 296 1.01 -6.18 4.20
CA PRO A 296 2.03 -7.11 4.68
C PRO A 296 1.92 -7.42 6.18
N GLN A 297 1.42 -6.48 6.98
CA GLN A 297 1.20 -6.67 8.41
C GLN A 297 0.05 -7.65 8.68
N ILE A 298 -1.08 -7.48 7.96
CA ILE A 298 -2.21 -8.40 8.01
C ILE A 298 -1.77 -9.82 7.61
N GLN A 299 -0.95 -9.93 6.56
CA GLN A 299 -0.44 -11.23 6.10
C GLN A 299 0.50 -11.91 7.09
N LEU A 300 1.29 -11.14 7.84
CA LEU A 300 2.10 -11.67 8.94
C LEU A 300 1.20 -12.31 10.01
N TYR A 301 0.09 -11.66 10.37
CA TYR A 301 -0.85 -12.25 11.35
C TYR A 301 -1.58 -13.47 10.78
N PHE A 302 -1.92 -13.50 9.50
CA PHE A 302 -2.41 -14.73 8.86
C PHE A 302 -1.38 -15.87 8.94
N LEU A 303 -0.11 -15.59 8.64
CA LEU A 303 0.97 -16.57 8.77
C LEU A 303 1.08 -17.10 10.20
N LEU A 304 1.12 -16.21 11.20
CA LEU A 304 1.17 -16.60 12.60
C LEU A 304 -0.04 -17.42 13.01
N GLY A 305 -1.26 -17.01 12.61
CA GLY A 305 -2.48 -17.76 12.90
C GLY A 305 -2.46 -19.16 12.30
N LEU A 306 -2.07 -19.29 11.04
CA LEU A 306 -2.01 -20.59 10.36
C LEU A 306 -0.93 -21.51 10.94
N VAL A 307 0.25 -20.99 11.27
CA VAL A 307 1.35 -21.77 11.86
C VAL A 307 0.99 -22.21 13.28
N TYR A 308 0.48 -21.29 14.11
CA TYR A 308 0.21 -21.57 15.52
C TYR A 308 -1.14 -22.21 15.78
N ALA A 309 -2.06 -22.27 14.82
CA ALA A 309 -3.37 -22.92 15.00
C ALA A 309 -3.26 -24.36 15.50
N ALA A 310 -2.35 -25.15 14.92
CA ALA A 310 -2.14 -26.55 15.32
C ALA A 310 -1.10 -26.70 16.45
N VAL A 311 -0.27 -25.69 16.70
CA VAL A 311 0.86 -25.77 17.63
C VAL A 311 0.52 -25.18 19.00
N THR A 312 -0.05 -23.98 19.03
CA THR A 312 -0.40 -23.25 20.26
C THR A 312 -1.68 -22.44 20.02
N PRO A 313 -2.86 -23.06 20.16
CA PRO A 313 -4.15 -22.41 19.86
C PRO A 313 -4.44 -21.16 20.70
N ALA A 314 -3.75 -20.99 21.83
CA ALA A 314 -3.88 -19.81 22.69
C ALA A 314 -3.54 -18.48 21.98
N LEU A 315 -2.83 -18.51 20.85
CA LEU A 315 -2.51 -17.32 20.05
C LEU A 315 -3.71 -16.85 19.19
N LEU A 316 -4.63 -17.75 18.83
CA LEU A 316 -5.74 -17.45 17.91
C LEU A 316 -6.73 -16.39 18.45
N PRO A 317 -7.18 -16.40 19.71
CA PRO A 317 -8.07 -15.36 20.23
C PRO A 317 -7.49 -13.95 20.07
N PHE A 318 -6.17 -13.79 20.24
CA PHE A 318 -5.50 -12.49 20.11
C PHE A 318 -5.57 -11.97 18.66
N ILE A 319 -5.39 -12.86 17.69
CA ILE A 319 -5.52 -12.53 16.26
C ILE A 319 -6.98 -12.21 15.89
N VAL A 320 -7.95 -12.98 16.39
CA VAL A 320 -9.37 -12.74 16.08
C VAL A 320 -9.82 -11.38 16.63
N ILE A 321 -9.41 -11.03 17.85
CA ILE A 321 -9.68 -9.70 18.43
C ILE A 321 -9.02 -8.61 17.59
N PHE A 322 -7.77 -8.81 17.16
CA PHE A 322 -7.09 -7.88 16.26
C PHE A 322 -7.91 -7.66 14.98
N PHE A 323 -8.36 -8.71 14.30
CA PHE A 323 -9.14 -8.57 13.06
C PHE A 323 -10.50 -7.91 13.28
N GLY A 324 -11.18 -8.20 14.40
CA GLY A 324 -12.43 -7.55 14.76
C GLY A 324 -12.25 -6.04 14.96
N LEU A 325 -11.23 -5.63 15.72
CA LEU A 325 -10.90 -4.21 15.92
C LEU A 325 -10.45 -3.54 14.63
N ALA A 326 -9.55 -4.18 13.87
CA ALA A 326 -9.05 -3.68 12.59
C ALA A 326 -10.19 -3.41 11.62
N TYR A 327 -11.13 -4.34 11.50
CA TYR A 327 -12.28 -4.21 10.61
C TYR A 327 -13.12 -2.98 10.95
N VAL A 328 -13.44 -2.77 12.23
CA VAL A 328 -14.25 -1.62 12.66
C VAL A 328 -13.51 -0.30 12.43
N VAL A 329 -12.23 -0.23 12.78
CA VAL A 329 -11.42 0.99 12.66
C VAL A 329 -11.16 1.35 11.21
N PHE A 330 -10.64 0.42 10.39
CA PHE A 330 -10.38 0.71 8.98
C PHE A 330 -11.67 0.98 8.22
N ARG A 331 -12.79 0.30 8.53
CA ARG A 331 -14.09 0.63 7.94
C ARG A 331 -14.52 2.05 8.27
N HIS A 332 -14.30 2.51 9.50
CA HIS A 332 -14.60 3.89 9.89
C HIS A 332 -13.71 4.88 9.13
N GLN A 333 -12.41 4.64 9.05
CA GLN A 333 -11.47 5.55 8.40
C GLN A 333 -11.64 5.60 6.87
N ILE A 334 -11.96 4.47 6.22
CA ILE A 334 -12.26 4.43 4.78
C ILE A 334 -13.50 5.28 4.45
N ILE A 335 -14.50 5.31 5.33
CA ILE A 335 -15.73 6.10 5.10
C ILE A 335 -15.49 7.59 5.35
N ASN A 336 -14.68 7.94 6.36
CA ASN A 336 -14.64 9.30 6.89
C ASN A 336 -13.37 10.09 6.55
N VAL A 337 -12.27 9.43 6.20
CA VAL A 337 -10.95 10.08 6.15
C VAL A 337 -10.17 9.76 4.89
N TYR A 338 -9.84 8.50 4.65
CA TYR A 338 -8.86 8.16 3.61
C TYR A 338 -9.34 8.56 2.21
N ASN A 339 -8.46 9.23 1.46
CA ASN A 339 -8.69 9.52 0.05
C ASN A 339 -7.97 8.48 -0.81
N GLN A 340 -8.66 7.94 -1.81
CA GLN A 340 -8.10 6.94 -2.69
C GLN A 340 -7.36 7.63 -3.84
N GLU A 341 -6.02 7.57 -3.81
CA GLU A 341 -5.18 8.18 -4.85
C GLU A 341 -5.31 7.50 -6.22
N TYR A 342 -5.63 6.20 -6.23
CA TYR A 342 -5.77 5.43 -7.45
C TYR A 342 -6.81 4.30 -7.35
N GLU A 343 -7.45 3.92 -8.45
CA GLU A 343 -8.41 2.82 -8.56
C GLU A 343 -7.79 1.61 -9.28
N SER A 344 -7.39 0.60 -8.50
CA SER A 344 -6.80 -0.63 -9.02
C SER A 344 -7.82 -1.75 -9.30
N ALA A 345 -9.10 -1.58 -8.95
CA ALA A 345 -10.16 -2.60 -9.09
C ALA A 345 -9.78 -3.98 -8.49
N ALA A 346 -9.10 -3.96 -7.33
CA ALA A 346 -8.63 -5.16 -6.61
C ALA A 346 -7.68 -6.09 -7.40
N ALA A 347 -6.94 -5.56 -8.39
CA ALA A 347 -5.96 -6.33 -9.16
C ALA A 347 -4.80 -6.92 -8.31
N PHE A 348 -4.66 -6.51 -7.04
CA PHE A 348 -3.71 -7.07 -6.07
C PHE A 348 -4.16 -8.42 -5.47
N TRP A 349 -5.42 -8.84 -5.64
CA TRP A 349 -5.95 -10.04 -4.99
C TRP A 349 -5.20 -11.34 -5.31
N PRO A 350 -4.73 -11.59 -6.57
CA PRO A 350 -3.88 -12.75 -6.85
C PRO A 350 -2.60 -12.79 -6.03
N ASP A 351 -1.99 -11.62 -5.74
CA ASP A 351 -0.80 -11.53 -4.89
C ASP A 351 -1.14 -11.91 -3.45
N VAL A 352 -2.24 -11.38 -2.91
CA VAL A 352 -2.73 -11.70 -1.55
C VAL A 352 -3.02 -13.18 -1.41
N HIS A 353 -3.76 -13.76 -2.36
CA HIS A 353 -4.08 -15.18 -2.38
C HIS A 353 -2.81 -16.04 -2.41
N GLY A 354 -1.87 -15.72 -3.30
CA GLY A 354 -0.60 -16.45 -3.41
C GLY A 354 0.19 -16.44 -2.10
N ARG A 355 0.24 -15.30 -1.39
CA ARG A 355 0.95 -15.19 -0.11
C ARG A 355 0.28 -15.94 1.03
N ILE A 356 -1.06 -16.00 1.05
CA ILE A 356 -1.79 -16.84 2.03
C ILE A 356 -1.55 -18.32 1.75
N ILE A 357 -1.52 -18.75 0.49
CA ILE A 357 -1.15 -20.12 0.11
C ILE A 357 0.28 -20.44 0.56
N ILE A 358 1.24 -19.54 0.35
CA ILE A 358 2.62 -19.70 0.84
C ILE A 358 2.63 -19.84 2.36
N ALA A 359 1.85 -19.03 3.09
CA ALA A 359 1.72 -19.14 4.54
C ALA A 359 1.13 -20.49 4.99
N LEU A 360 0.15 -21.03 4.26
CA LEU A 360 -0.38 -22.37 4.49
C LEU A 360 0.69 -23.45 4.27
N LEU A 361 1.48 -23.35 3.21
CA LEU A 361 2.57 -24.28 2.94
C LEU A 361 3.63 -24.23 4.05
N ILE A 362 3.99 -23.03 4.53
CA ILE A 362 4.92 -22.86 5.66
C ILE A 362 4.35 -23.50 6.93
N SER A 363 3.06 -23.30 7.22
CA SER A 363 2.39 -23.94 8.36
C SER A 363 2.45 -25.47 8.29
N GLN A 364 2.16 -26.06 7.12
CA GLN A 364 2.21 -27.50 6.92
C GLN A 364 3.64 -28.05 7.08
N VAL A 365 4.65 -27.38 6.53
CA VAL A 365 6.06 -27.76 6.69
C VAL A 365 6.51 -27.66 8.15
N ALA A 366 6.13 -26.59 8.85
CA ALA A 366 6.42 -26.43 10.28
C ALA A 366 5.75 -27.54 11.12
N LEU A 367 4.51 -27.92 10.78
CA LEU A 367 3.80 -29.00 11.44
C LEU A 367 4.45 -30.37 11.21
N ILE A 368 4.91 -30.66 9.97
CA ILE A 368 5.71 -31.85 9.66
C ILE A 368 6.96 -31.89 10.55
N GLY A 369 7.69 -30.77 10.64
CA GLY A 369 8.88 -30.65 11.48
C GLY A 369 8.60 -30.95 12.96
N LEU A 370 7.50 -30.43 13.50
CA LEU A 370 7.10 -30.65 14.89
C LEU A 370 6.67 -32.11 15.16
N LEU A 371 5.86 -32.72 14.29
CA LEU A 371 5.38 -34.09 14.50
C LEU A 371 6.50 -35.13 14.33
N THR A 372 7.40 -34.93 13.37
CA THR A 372 8.60 -35.77 13.22
C THR A 372 9.48 -35.69 14.47
N SER A 373 9.61 -34.51 15.08
CA SER A 373 10.34 -34.33 16.35
C SER A 373 9.75 -35.16 17.50
N LYS A 374 8.42 -35.31 17.53
CA LYS A 374 7.68 -36.09 18.55
C LYS A 374 7.61 -37.59 18.27
N LYS A 375 8.39 -38.10 17.30
CA LYS A 375 8.38 -39.51 16.86
C LYS A 375 7.03 -39.99 16.30
N ALA A 376 6.14 -39.07 15.92
CA ALA A 376 4.84 -39.38 15.31
C ALA A 376 4.96 -39.56 13.78
N ALA A 377 5.89 -40.41 13.33
CA ALA A 377 6.22 -40.58 11.91
C ALA A 377 5.08 -41.15 11.06
N GLN A 378 4.12 -41.83 11.69
CA GLN A 378 2.93 -42.37 11.00
C GLN A 378 2.03 -41.27 10.40
N SER A 379 2.11 -40.04 10.92
CA SER A 379 1.32 -38.90 10.43
C SER A 379 1.95 -38.20 9.21
N THR A 380 3.23 -38.45 8.91
CA THR A 380 3.98 -37.76 7.86
C THR A 380 3.40 -37.96 6.44
N PRO A 381 2.97 -39.17 6.03
CA PRO A 381 2.37 -39.37 4.70
C PRO A 381 1.11 -38.52 4.47
N PHE A 382 0.25 -38.38 5.49
CA PHE A 382 -0.98 -37.58 5.40
C PHE A 382 -0.67 -36.08 5.27
N LEU A 383 0.36 -35.59 5.96
CA LEU A 383 0.78 -34.19 5.84
C LEU A 383 1.44 -33.88 4.49
N ILE A 384 2.20 -34.82 3.92
CA ILE A 384 2.75 -34.67 2.58
C ILE A 384 1.61 -34.59 1.55
N ALA A 385 0.59 -35.44 1.68
CA ALA A 385 -0.60 -35.38 0.82
C ALA A 385 -1.29 -34.02 0.90
N LEU A 386 -1.35 -33.40 2.09
CA LEU A 386 -1.93 -32.07 2.29
C LEU A 386 -1.13 -30.97 1.57
N VAL A 387 0.21 -31.03 1.58
CA VAL A 387 1.08 -30.11 0.82
C VAL A 387 0.81 -30.22 -0.68
N VAL A 388 0.77 -31.45 -1.20
CA VAL A 388 0.48 -31.71 -2.61
C VAL A 388 -0.90 -31.17 -3.00
N LEU A 389 -1.92 -31.41 -2.16
CA LEU A 389 -3.28 -30.91 -2.39
C LEU A 389 -3.34 -29.38 -2.38
N THR A 390 -2.57 -28.72 -1.51
CA THR A 390 -2.52 -27.25 -1.42
C THR A 390 -1.88 -26.65 -2.67
N ILE A 391 -0.79 -27.25 -3.17
CA ILE A 391 -0.15 -26.82 -4.43
C ILE A 391 -1.09 -27.05 -5.61
N TRP A 392 -1.74 -28.22 -5.66
CA TRP A 392 -2.73 -28.53 -6.70
C TRP A 392 -3.88 -27.52 -6.69
N PHE A 393 -4.44 -27.23 -5.51
CA PHE A 393 -5.49 -26.22 -5.34
C PHE A 393 -5.03 -24.82 -5.82
N TYR A 394 -3.80 -24.41 -5.47
CA TYR A 394 -3.25 -23.15 -5.97
C TYR A 394 -3.15 -23.12 -7.50
N THR A 395 -2.63 -24.19 -8.12
CA THR A 395 -2.55 -24.26 -9.58
C THR A 395 -3.93 -24.25 -10.25
N PHE A 396 -4.93 -24.90 -9.64
CA PHE A 396 -6.31 -24.86 -10.09
C PHE A 396 -6.88 -23.44 -10.02
N CYS A 397 -6.75 -22.78 -8.87
CA CYS A 397 -7.24 -21.40 -8.67
C CYS A 397 -6.54 -20.41 -9.60
N LYS A 398 -5.23 -20.59 -9.80
CA LYS A 398 -4.43 -19.80 -10.73
C LYS A 398 -4.94 -19.95 -12.16
N GLY A 399 -5.15 -21.17 -12.64
CA GLY A 399 -5.69 -21.41 -13.98
C GLY A 399 -7.14 -20.92 -14.16
N ARG A 400 -7.99 -21.05 -13.13
CA ARG A 400 -9.43 -20.82 -13.23
C ARG A 400 -9.88 -19.39 -12.94
N TYR A 401 -9.23 -18.68 -12.01
CA TYR A 401 -9.68 -17.40 -11.47
C TYR A 401 -8.71 -16.23 -11.72
N GLU A 402 -7.39 -16.45 -11.72
CA GLU A 402 -6.41 -15.38 -12.00
C GLU A 402 -6.66 -14.67 -13.34
N PRO A 403 -7.08 -15.34 -14.44
CA PRO A 403 -7.38 -14.66 -15.68
C PRO A 403 -8.42 -13.54 -15.56
N ALA A 404 -9.35 -13.62 -14.60
CA ALA A 404 -10.35 -12.56 -14.39
C ALA A 404 -9.75 -11.25 -13.84
N PHE A 405 -8.57 -11.31 -13.21
CA PHE A 405 -7.86 -10.14 -12.67
C PHE A 405 -6.82 -9.60 -13.65
N VAL A 406 -6.28 -10.44 -14.53
CA VAL A 406 -5.16 -10.10 -15.43
C VAL A 406 -5.64 -9.79 -16.85
N ARG A 407 -6.69 -10.48 -17.32
CA ARG A 407 -7.21 -10.36 -18.69
C ARG A 407 -8.59 -9.74 -18.68
N TYR A 408 -8.80 -8.76 -19.54
CA TYR A 408 -10.11 -8.14 -19.70
C TYR A 408 -10.90 -8.85 -20.81
N PRO A 409 -12.04 -9.51 -20.51
CA PRO A 409 -12.78 -10.28 -21.50
C PRO A 409 -13.44 -9.40 -22.57
N LEU A 410 -13.26 -9.78 -23.84
CA LEU A 410 -13.78 -9.02 -24.99
C LEU A 410 -15.32 -8.91 -25.02
N GLN A 411 -16.01 -9.90 -24.45
CA GLN A 411 -17.47 -9.88 -24.33
C GLN A 411 -17.95 -8.72 -23.46
N GLU A 412 -17.33 -8.52 -22.30
CA GLU A 412 -17.64 -7.40 -21.40
C GLU A 412 -17.25 -6.07 -22.02
N ALA A 413 -16.11 -6.02 -22.72
CA ALA A 413 -15.67 -4.82 -23.43
C ALA A 413 -16.71 -4.37 -24.47
N MET A 414 -17.18 -5.30 -25.31
CA MET A 414 -18.19 -5.04 -26.32
C MET A 414 -19.54 -4.67 -25.69
N MET A 415 -19.98 -5.39 -24.66
CA MET A 415 -21.23 -5.10 -23.96
C MET A 415 -21.22 -3.67 -23.39
N LYS A 416 -20.14 -3.26 -22.70
CA LYS A 416 -20.02 -1.90 -22.18
C LYS A 416 -19.98 -0.85 -23.28
N ASP A 417 -19.26 -1.09 -24.37
CA ASP A 417 -19.21 -0.17 -25.51
C ASP A 417 -20.60 -0.02 -26.17
N THR A 418 -21.38 -1.09 -26.29
CA THR A 418 -22.76 -1.02 -26.83
C THR A 418 -23.72 -0.26 -25.91
N LEU A 419 -23.62 -0.47 -24.59
CA LEU A 419 -24.45 0.24 -23.61
C LEU A 419 -24.12 1.72 -23.55
N GLU A 420 -22.83 2.09 -23.60
CA GLU A 420 -22.41 3.50 -23.64
C GLU A 420 -22.90 4.19 -24.90
N ARG A 421 -22.76 3.55 -26.08
CA ARG A 421 -23.28 4.10 -27.33
C ARG A 421 -24.80 4.26 -27.33
N ALA A 422 -25.53 3.37 -26.66
CA ALA A 422 -26.97 3.48 -26.50
C ALA A 422 -27.36 4.61 -25.53
N ARG A 423 -26.59 4.81 -24.46
CA ARG A 423 -26.83 5.85 -23.45
C ARG A 423 -26.47 7.25 -23.97
N GLU A 424 -25.34 7.36 -24.64
CA GLU A 424 -24.75 8.62 -25.10
C GLU A 424 -24.28 8.49 -26.56
N PRO A 425 -25.21 8.52 -27.54
CA PRO A 425 -24.89 8.25 -28.94
C PRO A 425 -24.00 9.32 -29.59
N ASN A 426 -24.01 10.55 -29.05
CA ASN A 426 -23.27 11.70 -29.59
C ASN A 426 -21.97 12.00 -28.82
N LEU A 427 -21.50 11.09 -27.95
CA LEU A 427 -20.29 11.31 -27.16
C LEU A 427 -19.03 11.35 -28.05
N ASN A 428 -18.39 12.50 -28.11
CA ASN A 428 -17.10 12.65 -28.79
C ASN A 428 -15.95 12.37 -27.80
N LEU A 429 -15.38 11.17 -27.89
CA LEU A 429 -14.27 10.73 -27.01
C LEU A 429 -12.94 11.44 -27.29
N LYS A 430 -12.76 12.01 -28.49
CA LYS A 430 -11.47 12.60 -28.89
C LYS A 430 -10.99 13.74 -27.98
N PRO A 431 -11.79 14.81 -27.73
CA PRO A 431 -11.35 15.91 -26.86
C PRO A 431 -11.03 15.44 -25.45
N TYR A 432 -11.82 14.52 -24.90
CA TYR A 432 -11.61 13.98 -23.56
C TYR A 432 -10.29 13.19 -23.43
N LEU A 433 -9.98 12.35 -24.43
CA LEU A 433 -8.80 11.47 -24.37
C LEU A 433 -7.50 12.14 -24.80
N GLN A 434 -7.57 13.16 -25.66
CA GLN A 434 -6.38 13.81 -26.23
C GLN A 434 -5.51 14.49 -25.16
N ASN A 435 -6.13 15.11 -24.15
CA ASN A 435 -5.42 15.86 -23.11
C ASN A 435 -5.24 15.07 -21.79
N ALA A 436 -5.79 13.85 -21.70
CA ALA A 436 -5.82 13.08 -20.46
C ALA A 436 -4.41 12.74 -19.93
N TYR A 437 -3.53 12.27 -20.82
CA TYR A 437 -2.17 11.79 -20.51
C TYR A 437 -1.07 12.82 -20.81
N ILE A 438 -1.40 14.11 -20.75
CA ILE A 438 -0.39 15.17 -20.75
C ILE A 438 0.36 15.15 -19.41
N HIS A 439 1.68 15.36 -19.43
CA HIS A 439 2.46 15.43 -18.19
C HIS A 439 1.94 16.60 -17.31
N PRO A 440 1.76 16.42 -15.99
CA PRO A 440 1.14 17.43 -15.12
C PRO A 440 1.76 18.83 -15.24
N VAL A 441 3.08 18.92 -15.43
CA VAL A 441 3.81 20.18 -15.64
C VAL A 441 3.31 21.01 -16.83
N PHE A 442 2.69 20.39 -17.84
CA PHE A 442 2.16 21.10 -19.01
C PHE A 442 0.65 21.37 -18.92
N LYS A 443 -0.06 20.83 -17.91
CA LYS A 443 -1.51 21.05 -17.74
C LYS A 443 -1.87 22.43 -17.18
N GLU A 444 -0.96 23.02 -16.39
CA GLU A 444 -1.19 24.31 -15.71
C GLU A 444 -1.29 25.52 -16.67
N GLU A 445 -0.87 25.41 -17.92
CA GLU A 445 -1.03 26.47 -18.93
C GLU A 445 -2.43 26.44 -19.57
N ASP A 446 -2.97 25.24 -19.84
CA ASP A 446 -4.25 25.10 -20.56
C ASP A 446 -5.46 25.51 -19.69
N GLU A 447 -5.40 25.34 -18.36
CA GLU A 447 -6.50 25.77 -17.46
C GLU A 447 -6.59 27.30 -17.34
N VAL A 448 -5.48 28.02 -17.42
CA VAL A 448 -5.49 29.50 -17.35
C VAL A 448 -6.06 30.09 -18.65
N ASP A 449 -5.84 29.42 -19.78
CA ASP A 449 -6.41 29.81 -21.07
C ASP A 449 -7.87 29.33 -21.27
N GLU A 450 -8.29 28.21 -20.65
CA GLU A 450 -9.68 27.71 -20.73
C GLU A 450 -10.68 28.50 -19.86
N PHE A 451 -10.23 29.12 -18.76
CA PHE A 451 -11.10 29.97 -17.92
C PHE A 451 -11.61 31.22 -18.65
N ASP A 452 -10.95 31.67 -19.72
CA ASP A 452 -11.36 32.83 -20.51
C ASP A 452 -12.30 32.46 -21.69
N PHE A 453 -12.49 31.15 -21.97
CA PHE A 453 -13.28 30.68 -23.14
C PHE A 453 -14.55 29.88 -22.80
N ASN A 454 -14.78 29.49 -21.54
CA ASN A 454 -15.90 28.60 -21.15
C ASN A 454 -16.91 29.23 -20.17
N SER A 455 -17.01 30.55 -20.07
CA SER A 455 -18.03 31.20 -19.22
C SER A 455 -19.48 31.06 -19.72
N GLU A 456 -19.75 30.34 -20.81
CA GLU A 456 -21.10 30.24 -21.42
C GLU A 456 -21.73 28.84 -21.43
N ASN A 457 -21.11 27.80 -20.86
CA ASN A 457 -21.78 26.51 -20.70
C ASN A 457 -21.91 26.14 -19.23
N GLU A 458 -23.05 26.52 -18.65
CA GLU A 458 -23.53 26.03 -17.35
C GLU A 458 -23.44 24.49 -17.31
N SER A 459 -22.59 23.97 -16.42
CA SER A 459 -22.61 22.56 -16.07
C SER A 459 -23.93 22.25 -15.35
N VAL A 460 -24.85 21.59 -16.04
CA VAL A 460 -26.07 21.07 -15.43
C VAL A 460 -25.68 20.01 -14.40
N LEU A 461 -25.74 20.38 -13.11
CA LEU A 461 -25.61 19.45 -12.00
C LEU A 461 -26.77 18.44 -12.06
N VAL A 462 -26.48 17.21 -12.47
CA VAL A 462 -27.45 16.10 -12.38
C VAL A 462 -27.64 15.77 -10.90
N PRO A 463 -28.83 15.99 -10.30
CA PRO A 463 -29.06 15.64 -8.92
C PRO A 463 -29.20 14.12 -8.81
N THR A 464 -28.18 13.43 -8.30
CA THR A 464 -28.34 12.03 -7.91
C THR A 464 -29.18 11.96 -6.63
N LYS A 465 -30.48 11.74 -6.77
CA LYS A 465 -31.41 11.54 -5.64
C LYS A 465 -31.13 10.19 -4.98
N ARG A 466 -30.20 10.15 -4.02
CA ARG A 466 -29.97 8.97 -3.18
C ARG A 466 -31.09 8.89 -2.13
N GLN A 467 -32.14 8.10 -2.39
CA GLN A 467 -33.16 7.83 -1.37
C GLN A 467 -32.55 6.95 -0.27
N SER A 468 -32.09 7.58 0.81
CA SER A 468 -31.84 6.90 2.07
C SER A 468 -33.18 6.66 2.78
N ARG A 469 -33.74 5.45 2.67
CA ARG A 469 -34.76 4.99 3.61
C ARG A 469 -34.06 4.54 4.89
N ARG A 470 -33.88 5.44 5.85
CA ARG A 470 -33.70 5.08 7.26
C ARG A 470 -34.46 6.06 8.14
N SER A 471 -35.53 5.55 8.72
CA SER A 471 -36.35 6.21 9.73
C SER A 471 -35.58 6.36 11.04
N THR A 472 -35.38 7.59 11.50
CA THR A 472 -35.18 7.91 12.92
C THR A 472 -35.87 9.23 13.23
N PRO A 473 -36.77 9.31 14.23
CA PRO A 473 -37.46 10.55 14.59
C PRO A 473 -36.71 11.29 15.71
N ALA A 474 -36.45 12.59 15.55
CA ALA A 474 -36.63 13.65 16.55
C ALA A 474 -35.91 14.96 16.13
N PRO A 475 -36.40 16.15 16.55
CA PRO A 475 -36.17 17.41 15.87
C PRO A 475 -35.17 18.33 16.59
N SER A 476 -34.51 19.22 15.85
CA SER A 476 -33.99 20.48 16.40
C SER A 476 -34.45 21.67 15.57
N ARG A 477 -35.14 22.59 16.25
CA ARG A 477 -35.53 23.92 15.78
C ARG A 477 -34.28 24.79 15.66
N ILE A 478 -34.24 25.69 14.67
CA ILE A 478 -34.01 27.15 14.78
C ILE A 478 -33.65 27.74 13.39
N SER A 479 -34.47 28.73 12.97
CA SER A 479 -34.30 29.86 12.01
C SER A 479 -33.49 29.65 10.72
N GLY A 480 -33.91 30.04 9.51
CA GLY A 480 -34.90 31.04 9.10
C GLY A 480 -34.25 31.93 8.03
N ALA A 481 -34.56 31.72 6.75
CA ALA A 481 -34.44 32.71 5.67
C ALA A 481 -35.10 32.16 4.38
N SER A 482 -36.17 32.84 3.96
CA SER A 482 -36.85 32.92 2.66
C SER A 482 -36.40 32.01 1.49
N SER A 483 -37.34 31.18 1.01
CA SER A 483 -37.34 30.60 -0.35
C SER A 483 -38.15 31.47 -1.32
N PRO A 484 -37.78 31.60 -2.61
CA PRO A 484 -38.70 32.03 -3.64
C PRO A 484 -39.50 30.83 -4.20
N SER A 485 -40.78 31.08 -4.46
CA SER A 485 -41.80 30.15 -4.97
C SER A 485 -41.56 29.70 -6.43
N LEU A 486 -41.75 28.41 -6.70
CA LEU A 486 -41.87 27.84 -8.05
C LEU A 486 -43.31 28.06 -8.62
N PRO A 487 -43.49 28.20 -9.95
CA PRO A 487 -44.81 28.30 -10.59
C PRO A 487 -45.49 26.92 -10.75
N PRO A 488 -46.83 26.87 -10.88
CA PRO A 488 -47.57 25.62 -10.88
C PRO A 488 -47.51 24.85 -12.21
N GLU A 489 -47.54 23.53 -12.05
CA GLU A 489 -47.51 22.46 -13.06
C GLU A 489 -48.83 22.41 -13.86
N VAL A 490 -48.75 22.37 -15.18
CA VAL A 490 -49.87 22.22 -16.11
C VAL A 490 -50.20 20.73 -16.28
N VAL A 491 -51.43 20.35 -15.94
CA VAL A 491 -52.01 19.02 -16.17
C VAL A 491 -52.46 18.89 -17.63
N PRO A 492 -52.10 17.82 -18.38
CA PRO A 492 -52.76 17.50 -19.64
C PRO A 492 -53.92 16.53 -19.43
N GLU A 493 -55.13 16.96 -19.83
CA GLU A 493 -56.32 16.12 -19.96
C GLU A 493 -56.15 15.12 -21.13
N HIS A 494 -56.53 13.86 -20.88
CA HIS A 494 -56.69 12.82 -21.90
C HIS A 494 -58.17 12.79 -22.34
N PRO A 495 -58.49 12.71 -23.64
CA PRO A 495 -59.88 12.71 -24.09
C PRO A 495 -60.48 11.30 -24.07
N GLU A 496 -61.73 11.23 -23.61
CA GLU A 496 -62.63 10.09 -23.71
C GLU A 496 -62.93 9.74 -25.18
N ARG A 497 -62.96 8.43 -25.48
CA ARG A 497 -63.75 7.88 -26.59
C ARG A 497 -64.56 6.70 -26.08
N ALA A 498 -65.87 6.87 -26.10
CA ALA A 498 -66.85 5.80 -26.24
C ALA A 498 -67.38 5.80 -27.69
N SER A 499 -67.83 4.63 -28.12
CA SER A 499 -68.28 4.20 -29.46
C SER A 499 -67.21 4.00 -30.53
#